data_AF-A0A024TAH3-F1
#
_entry.id   AF-A0A024TAH3-F1
#
_cell.length_a   1.000
_cell.length_b   1.000
_cell.length_c   1.000
_cell.angle_alpha   90.00
_cell.angle_beta   90.00
_cell.angle_gamma   90.00
#
_symmetry.space_group_name_H-M   'P 1'
#
loop_
_entity.id
_entity.type
_entity.pdbx_description
1 polymer ?
#
loop_
_entity_poly.entity_id
_entity_poly.type
_entity_poly.pdbx_seq_one_letter_code
_entity_poly.pdbx_strand_id
1 'polypeptide(L)'
;MGVRRWTLFKNEVIEKANGSVVVVNKMLLQTMIALLSEWRLPATQWPMVLPLFQGARNHRLSNRLGGHASATAFGGFDATPPLSGIVHPTTKEVRDVDWFDKSRIKHVQDLRTR
;
A
#
# COMPACT_ATOMS: atom_id res chain seq x y z
N MET A 1 40.65 9.37 -13.54
CA MET A 1 39.18 9.18 -13.48
C MET A 1 38.62 10.20 -12.51
N GLY A 2 37.89 11.21 -13.00
CA GLY A 2 37.57 12.43 -12.23
C GLY A 2 36.50 12.24 -11.15
N VAL A 3 36.64 13.00 -10.06
CA VAL A 3 35.76 13.06 -8.88
C VAL A 3 34.27 13.11 -9.25
N ARG A 4 33.89 13.83 -10.32
CA ARG A 4 32.49 13.91 -10.80
C ARG A 4 31.91 12.57 -11.28
N ARG A 5 32.74 11.71 -11.89
CA ARG A 5 32.33 10.36 -12.35
C ARG A 5 32.12 9.43 -11.15
N TRP A 6 32.88 9.63 -10.07
CA TRP A 6 32.68 8.91 -8.81
C TRP A 6 31.41 9.35 -8.08
N THR A 7 31.09 10.64 -8.03
CA THR A 7 29.86 11.13 -7.37
C THR A 7 28.59 10.68 -8.11
N LEU A 8 28.59 10.73 -9.44
CA LEU A 8 27.49 10.23 -10.27
C LEU A 8 27.29 8.72 -10.08
N PHE A 9 28.37 7.94 -10.10
CA PHE A 9 28.31 6.50 -9.86
C PHE A 9 27.82 6.17 -8.44
N LYS A 10 28.25 6.94 -7.43
CA LYS A 10 27.82 6.75 -6.04
C LYS A 10 26.33 7.07 -5.87
N ASN A 11 25.83 8.15 -6.47
CA ASN A 11 24.41 8.51 -6.43
C ASN A 11 23.54 7.47 -7.17
N GLU A 12 24.00 6.99 -8.33
CA GLU A 12 23.29 5.97 -9.11
C GLU A 12 23.24 4.61 -8.38
N VAL A 13 24.32 4.24 -7.68
CA VAL A 13 24.37 3.02 -6.85
C VAL A 13 23.51 3.15 -5.59
N ILE A 14 23.47 4.32 -4.94
CA ILE A 14 22.62 4.57 -3.75
C ILE A 14 21.13 4.58 -4.11
N GLU A 15 20.75 5.19 -5.24
CA GLU A 15 19.37 5.15 -5.74
C GLU A 15 18.94 3.72 -6.12
N LYS A 16 19.82 2.94 -6.78
CA LYS A 16 19.56 1.54 -7.13
C LYS A 16 19.51 0.62 -5.91
N ALA A 17 20.36 0.83 -4.90
CA ALA A 17 20.35 0.05 -3.66
C ALA A 17 19.07 0.27 -2.83
N ASN A 18 18.45 1.44 -2.93
CA ASN A 18 17.24 1.81 -2.20
C ASN A 18 15.94 1.57 -2.97
N GLY A 19 15.90 0.61 -3.90
CA GLY A 19 14.72 0.35 -4.75
C GLY A 19 13.41 0.19 -3.97
N SER A 20 13.43 -0.43 -2.79
CA SER A 20 12.22 -0.53 -1.93
C SER A 20 11.73 0.84 -1.44
N VAL A 21 12.64 1.74 -1.05
CA VAL A 21 12.29 3.11 -0.61
C VAL A 21 11.76 3.93 -1.77
N VAL A 22 12.37 3.81 -2.96
CA VAL A 22 11.90 4.50 -4.17
C VAL A 22 10.47 4.05 -4.53
N VAL A 23 10.20 2.74 -4.48
CA VAL A 23 8.85 2.21 -4.75
C VAL A 23 7.84 2.71 -3.72
N VAL A 24 8.18 2.70 -2.43
CA VAL A 24 7.30 3.20 -1.37
C VAL A 24 7.05 4.69 -1.52
N ASN A 25 8.06 5.49 -1.84
CA ASN A 25 7.91 6.94 -2.05
C ASN A 25 7.01 7.25 -3.26
N LYS A 26 7.15 6.50 -4.35
CA LYS A 26 6.25 6.65 -5.51
C LYS A 26 4.80 6.30 -5.15
N MET A 27 4.58 5.21 -4.43
CA MET A 27 3.25 4.82 -3.94
C MET A 27 2.67 5.88 -3.01
N LEU A 28 3.46 6.37 -2.05
CA LEU A 28 3.08 7.42 -1.10
C LEU A 28 2.59 8.67 -1.85
N LEU A 29 3.39 9.19 -2.79
CA LEU A 29 3.03 10.37 -3.56
C LEU A 29 1.73 10.17 -4.35
N GLN A 30 1.59 9.03 -5.05
CA GLN A 30 0.38 8.72 -5.81
C GLN A 30 -0.86 8.62 -4.91
N THR A 31 -0.74 7.97 -3.75
CA THR A 31 -1.84 7.84 -2.79
C THR A 31 -2.20 9.18 -2.17
N MET A 32 -1.23 10.02 -1.80
CA MET A 32 -1.48 11.36 -1.27
C MET A 32 -2.22 12.23 -2.29
N ILE A 33 -1.76 12.27 -3.54
CA ILE A 33 -2.42 13.02 -4.61
C ILE A 33 -3.86 12.54 -4.79
N ALA A 34 -4.08 11.22 -4.83
CA ALA A 34 -5.40 10.65 -5.00
C ALA A 34 -6.35 11.01 -3.85
N LEU A 35 -5.93 10.81 -2.59
CA LEU A 35 -6.75 11.09 -1.41
C LEU A 35 -7.03 12.57 -1.22
N LEU A 36 -6.03 13.44 -1.41
CA LEU A 36 -6.22 14.89 -1.37
C LEU A 36 -7.19 15.37 -2.45
N SER A 37 -7.10 14.79 -3.65
CA SER A 37 -8.02 15.12 -4.76
C SER A 37 -9.44 14.65 -4.48
N GLU A 38 -9.60 13.41 -4.00
CA GLU A 38 -10.89 12.82 -3.64
C GLU A 38 -11.60 13.65 -2.56
N TRP A 39 -10.85 14.08 -1.54
CA TRP A 39 -11.38 14.86 -0.42
C TRP A 39 -11.37 16.37 -0.66
N ARG A 40 -10.94 16.81 -1.86
CA ARG A 40 -10.85 18.22 -2.25
C ARG A 40 -10.04 19.07 -1.25
N LEU A 41 -8.99 18.48 -0.68
CA LEU A 41 -8.12 19.14 0.29
C LEU A 41 -6.96 19.83 -0.43
N PRO A 42 -6.49 20.99 0.07
CA PRO A 42 -5.28 21.61 -0.43
C PRO A 42 -4.05 20.75 -0.10
N ALA A 43 -3.02 20.83 -0.94
CA ALA A 43 -1.79 20.05 -0.76
C ALA A 43 -1.12 20.27 0.60
N THR A 44 -1.29 21.44 1.22
CA THR A 44 -0.78 21.77 2.56
C THR A 44 -1.35 20.89 3.67
N GLN A 45 -2.50 20.24 3.43
CA GLN A 45 -3.15 19.34 4.39
C GLN A 45 -2.71 17.87 4.25
N TRP A 46 -1.67 17.59 3.45
CA TRP A 46 -1.09 16.25 3.33
C TRP A 46 -0.76 15.56 4.68
N PRO A 47 -0.38 16.25 5.79
CA PRO A 47 -0.11 15.58 7.06
C PRO A 47 -1.33 14.87 7.65
N MET A 48 -2.56 15.31 7.31
CA MET A 48 -3.79 14.67 7.78
C MET A 48 -4.04 13.31 7.10
N VAL A 49 -3.50 13.15 5.88
CA VAL A 49 -3.71 11.95 5.06
C VAL A 49 -2.60 10.92 5.29
N LEU A 50 -1.41 11.36 5.71
CA LEU A 50 -0.26 10.49 5.98
C LEU A 50 -0.57 9.31 6.92
N PRO A 51 -1.27 9.49 8.07
CA PRO A 51 -1.59 8.39 8.96
C PRO A 51 -2.44 7.30 8.31
N LEU A 52 -3.29 7.64 7.34
CA LEU A 52 -4.12 6.67 6.62
C LEU A 52 -3.29 5.79 5.71
N PHE A 53 -2.34 6.39 4.98
CA PHE A 53 -1.40 5.62 4.17
C PHE A 53 -0.51 4.73 5.04
N GLN A 54 0.03 5.29 6.14
CA GLN A 54 0.87 4.53 7.07
C GLN A 54 0.09 3.37 7.70
N GLY A 55 -1.13 3.61 8.18
CA GLY A 55 -2.00 2.57 8.73
C GLY A 55 -2.32 1.49 7.71
N ALA A 56 -2.80 1.88 6.53
CA ALA A 56 -3.12 0.93 5.46
C ALA A 56 -1.90 0.12 5.01
N ARG A 57 -0.70 0.72 4.95
CA ARG A 57 0.50 0.05 4.45
C ARG A 57 1.19 -0.81 5.50
N ASN A 58 1.35 -0.30 6.72
CA ASN A 58 2.10 -0.97 7.77
C ASN A 58 1.34 -2.16 8.33
N HIS A 59 -0.01 -2.13 8.30
CA HIS A 59 -0.86 -3.23 8.75
C HIS A 59 -1.28 -4.19 7.62
N ARG A 60 -0.82 -3.96 6.38
CA ARG A 60 -1.07 -4.89 5.28
C ARG A 60 -0.05 -6.01 5.28
N LEU A 61 -0.54 -7.24 5.12
CA LEU A 61 0.28 -8.44 4.96
C LEU A 61 1.22 -8.30 3.75
N SER A 62 2.45 -8.77 3.91
CA SER A 62 3.49 -8.69 2.88
C SER A 62 4.11 -10.06 2.64
N ASN A 63 4.07 -10.52 1.38
CA ASN A 63 4.74 -11.77 0.98
C ASN A 63 6.26 -11.72 1.23
N ARG A 64 6.86 -10.51 1.21
CA ARG A 64 8.29 -10.30 1.50
C ARG A 64 8.64 -10.50 2.97
N LEU A 65 7.63 -10.44 3.85
CA LEU A 65 7.74 -10.67 5.30
C LEU A 65 7.09 -11.99 5.71
N GLY A 66 7.02 -12.99 4.80
CA GLY A 66 6.44 -14.30 5.10
C GLY A 66 4.92 -14.26 5.36
N GLY A 67 4.22 -13.25 4.83
CA GLY A 67 2.79 -13.05 5.08
C GLY A 67 2.49 -12.20 6.31
N HIS A 68 3.49 -11.72 7.05
CA HIS A 68 3.28 -10.78 8.14
C HIS A 68 3.18 -9.33 7.65
N ALA A 69 2.47 -8.50 8.40
CA ALA A 69 2.50 -7.06 8.21
C ALA A 69 3.78 -6.45 8.81
N SER A 70 4.17 -5.27 8.32
CA SER A 70 5.34 -4.57 8.86
C SER A 70 5.13 -4.21 10.34
N ALA A 71 3.93 -3.77 10.72
CA ALA A 71 3.59 -3.44 12.10
C ALA A 71 3.76 -4.64 13.04
N THR A 72 3.38 -5.84 12.58
CA THR A 72 3.58 -7.08 13.33
C THR A 72 5.04 -7.49 13.42
N ALA A 73 5.75 -7.47 12.29
CA ALA A 73 7.15 -7.87 12.24
C ALA A 73 8.05 -7.00 13.13
N PHE A 74 7.81 -5.68 13.16
CA PHE A 74 8.60 -4.75 13.97
C PHE A 74 8.06 -4.54 15.39
N GLY A 75 6.75 -4.57 15.56
CA GLY A 75 6.09 -4.21 16.82
C GLY A 75 5.69 -5.40 17.70
N GLY A 76 5.67 -6.63 17.16
CA GLY A 76 5.31 -7.84 17.90
C GLY A 76 3.81 -7.96 18.25
N PHE A 77 2.96 -7.13 17.66
CA PHE A 77 1.50 -7.15 17.85
C PHE A 77 0.75 -7.49 16.57
N ASP A 78 -0.49 -7.96 16.69
CA ASP A 78 -1.29 -8.35 15.54
C ASP A 78 -1.64 -7.16 14.63
N ALA A 79 -1.60 -7.39 13.33
CA ALA A 79 -1.92 -6.37 12.35
C ALA A 79 -3.42 -6.08 12.37
N THR A 80 -3.77 -4.82 12.65
CA THR A 80 -5.15 -4.32 12.51
C THR A 80 -5.33 -3.53 11.21
N PRO A 81 -5.63 -4.18 10.07
CA PRO A 81 -5.88 -3.44 8.84
C PRO A 81 -7.13 -2.55 9.00
N PRO A 82 -7.15 -1.33 8.43
CA PRO A 82 -8.28 -0.41 8.55
C PRO A 82 -9.56 -0.92 7.87
N LEU A 83 -9.45 -1.96 7.03
CA LEU A 83 -10.57 -2.66 6.42
C LEU A 83 -10.41 -4.17 6.63
N SER A 84 -11.16 -4.73 7.57
CA SER A 84 -11.19 -6.17 7.87
C SER A 84 -12.48 -6.86 7.38
N GLY A 85 -13.52 -6.10 7.06
CA GLY A 85 -14.77 -6.64 6.54
C GLY A 85 -15.58 -5.63 5.76
N ILE A 86 -16.44 -6.15 4.88
CA ILE A 86 -17.37 -5.39 4.05
C ILE A 86 -18.78 -5.87 4.38
N VAL A 87 -19.70 -4.94 4.57
CA VAL A 87 -21.11 -5.27 4.75
C VAL A 87 -21.69 -5.63 3.39
N HIS A 88 -22.22 -6.84 3.26
CA HIS A 88 -22.88 -7.26 2.03
C HIS A 88 -24.13 -6.40 1.79
N PRO A 89 -24.29 -5.79 0.60
CA PRO A 89 -25.35 -4.80 0.35
C PRO A 89 -26.77 -5.38 0.51
N THR A 90 -26.96 -6.64 0.10
CA THR A 90 -28.26 -7.35 0.19
C THR A 90 -28.48 -8.05 1.52
N THR A 91 -27.62 -9.00 1.91
CA THR A 91 -27.81 -9.81 3.14
C THR A 91 -27.50 -9.06 4.43
N LYS A 92 -26.85 -7.88 4.36
CA LYS A 92 -26.38 -7.08 5.50
C LYS A 92 -25.38 -7.78 6.42
N GLU A 93 -24.92 -8.96 6.05
CA GLU A 93 -23.89 -9.69 6.79
C GLU A 93 -22.52 -9.06 6.56
N VAL A 94 -21.68 -9.04 7.60
CA VAL A 94 -20.27 -8.67 7.47
C VAL A 94 -19.53 -9.86 6.86
N ARG A 95 -18.92 -9.62 5.71
CA ARG A 95 -18.06 -10.59 5.03
C ARG A 95 -16.61 -10.11 5.09
N ASP A 96 -15.70 -11.05 5.32
CA ASP A 96 -14.27 -10.76 5.34
C ASP A 96 -13.76 -10.32 3.95
N VAL A 97 -12.71 -9.50 3.92
CA VAL A 97 -12.11 -8.98 2.67
C VAL A 97 -11.57 -10.11 1.78
N ASP A 98 -11.06 -11.20 2.35
CA ASP A 98 -10.56 -12.36 1.59
C ASP A 98 -11.69 -13.06 0.83
N TRP A 99 -12.89 -13.13 1.42
CA TRP A 99 -14.06 -13.64 0.73
C TRP A 99 -14.42 -12.77 -0.49
N PHE A 100 -14.32 -11.45 -0.33
CA PHE A 100 -14.64 -10.50 -1.40
C PHE A 100 -13.65 -10.63 -2.56
N ASP A 101 -12.34 -10.72 -2.28
CA ASP A 101 -11.31 -10.87 -3.31
C ASP A 101 -11.49 -12.18 -4.09
N LYS A 102 -11.78 -13.29 -3.41
CA LYS A 102 -12.09 -14.59 -4.05
C LYS A 102 -13.34 -14.51 -4.93
N SER A 103 -14.39 -13.87 -4.43
CA SER A 103 -15.66 -13.71 -5.17
C SER A 103 -15.48 -12.86 -6.42
N ARG A 104 -14.72 -11.76 -6.32
CA ARG A 104 -14.37 -10.90 -7.46
C ARG A 104 -13.59 -11.67 -8.52
N ILE A 105 -12.57 -12.42 -8.13
CA ILE A 105 -11.74 -13.21 -9.06
C ILE A 105 -12.61 -14.24 -9.80
N LYS A 106 -13.43 -14.99 -9.06
CA LYS A 106 -14.37 -15.95 -9.65
C LYS A 106 -15.30 -15.28 -10.65
N HIS A 107 -15.91 -14.16 -10.28
CA HIS A 107 -16.82 -13.43 -11.15
C HIS A 107 -16.15 -12.96 -12.45
N VAL A 108 -14.93 -12.40 -12.35
CA VAL A 108 -14.16 -11.99 -13.54
C VAL A 108 -13.79 -13.19 -14.42
N GLN A 109 -13.49 -14.35 -13.84
CA GLN A 109 -13.25 -15.57 -14.61
C GLN A 109 -14.51 -16.05 -15.34
N ASP A 110 -15.66 -16.08 -14.65
CA ASP A 110 -16.95 -16.48 -15.23
C ASP A 110 -17.33 -15.57 -16.43
N LEU A 111 -17.01 -14.27 -16.36
CA LEU A 111 -17.22 -13.32 -17.46
C LEU A 111 -16.29 -13.55 -18.66
N ARG A 112 -15.11 -14.16 -18.46
CA ARG A 112 -14.14 -14.45 -19.54
C ARG A 112 -14.44 -15.75 -20.30
N THR A 113 -15.23 -16.63 -19.70
CA THR A 113 -15.65 -17.91 -20.30
C THR A 113 -16.98 -17.82 -21.05
N ARG A 114 -17.58 -16.63 -21.14
CA ARG A 114 -18.74 -16.33 -21.98
C ARG A 114 -18.29 -15.60 -23.24
#